data_AF-A0A4P5VCM9-F1
#
_entry.id   AF-A0A4P5VCM9-F1
#
_cell.length_a   1.000
_cell.length_b   1.000
_cell.length_c   1.000
_cell.angle_alpha   90.00
_cell.angle_beta   90.00
_cell.angle_gamma   90.00
#
_symmetry.space_group_name_H-M   'P 1'
#
loop_
_entity.id
_entity.type
_entity.pdbx_description
1 polymer ?
#
loop_
_entity_poly.entity_id
_entity_poly.type
_entity_poly.pdbx_seq_one_letter_code
_entity_poly.pdbx_strand_id
1 'polypeptide(L)'
;MATAAALLSAHAGPAAAASDALWSLQTAMQACIETSQAKPCRQAEARVQALTRNPAYPRASHLCKEEIRELGQVVALLPMQDAVPTEVMASVADVQQACLPYGF
;
A
#
# COMPACT_ATOMS: atom_id res chain seq x y z
N MET A 1 -2.88 13.62 49.62
CA MET A 1 -3.83 13.86 48.51
C MET A 1 -3.18 14.88 47.59
N ALA A 2 -2.95 14.70 46.29
CA ALA A 2 -3.32 13.66 45.34
C ALA A 2 -2.21 13.58 44.28
N THR A 3 -1.90 12.37 43.82
CA THR A 3 -1.11 12.08 42.62
C THR A 3 -1.96 12.39 41.39
N ALA A 4 -1.46 13.21 40.47
CA ALA A 4 -2.04 13.36 39.14
C ALA A 4 -0.90 13.33 38.10
N ALA A 5 -0.45 12.12 37.80
CA ALA A 5 0.37 11.81 36.64
C ALA A 5 -0.38 10.77 35.83
N ALA A 6 -1.09 11.22 34.79
CA ALA A 6 -1.49 10.41 33.64
C ALA A 6 -2.29 11.30 32.70
N LEU A 7 -1.83 11.40 31.44
CA LEU A 7 -2.62 11.49 30.20
C LEU A 7 -1.73 12.10 29.09
N LEU A 8 -0.62 11.45 28.78
CA LEU A 8 0.03 11.58 27.47
C LEU A 8 0.23 10.17 26.92
N SER A 9 -0.86 9.57 26.46
CA SER A 9 -0.80 8.33 25.68
C SER A 9 -1.91 8.38 24.64
N ALA A 10 -1.55 7.93 23.44
CA ALA A 10 -2.40 7.70 22.27
C ALA A 10 -2.70 8.90 21.35
N HIS A 11 -1.72 9.32 20.55
CA HIS A 11 -2.00 9.89 19.21
C HIS A 11 -1.11 9.31 18.08
N ALA A 12 -0.53 8.12 18.28
CA ALA A 12 0.13 7.36 17.20
C ALA A 12 -0.86 6.50 16.37
N GLY A 13 -2.16 6.74 16.49
CA GLY A 13 -3.22 5.82 16.06
C GLY A 13 -3.52 5.76 14.55
N PRO A 14 -3.47 6.87 13.78
CA PRO A 14 -3.83 6.82 12.35
C PRO A 14 -2.64 6.86 11.39
N ALA A 15 -1.54 7.54 11.74
CA ALA A 15 -0.39 7.69 10.84
C ALA A 15 0.49 6.42 10.76
N ALA A 16 0.52 5.60 11.81
CA ALA A 16 1.22 4.31 11.79
C ALA A 16 0.46 3.28 10.94
N ALA A 17 -0.86 3.16 11.13
CA ALA A 17 -1.71 2.25 10.35
C ALA A 17 -1.81 2.62 8.86
N ALA A 18 -1.57 3.90 8.55
CA ALA A 18 -1.38 4.37 7.19
C ALA A 18 -0.10 3.77 6.58
N SER A 19 1.07 4.12 7.13
CA SER A 19 2.35 3.60 6.64
C SER A 19 2.40 2.07 6.52
N ASP A 20 1.64 1.35 7.35
CA ASP A 20 1.49 -0.11 7.28
C ASP A 20 0.88 -0.63 5.97
N ALA A 21 -0.15 0.03 5.39
CA ALA A 21 -0.78 -0.50 4.18
C ALA A 21 0.14 -0.36 2.97
N LEU A 22 0.75 0.82 2.81
CA LEU A 22 1.72 1.11 1.75
C LEU A 22 3.01 0.28 1.87
N TRP A 23 3.50 0.05 3.10
CA TRP A 23 4.63 -0.83 3.36
C TRP A 23 4.30 -2.30 3.06
N SER A 24 3.11 -2.75 3.45
CA SER A 24 2.66 -4.12 3.18
C SER A 24 2.49 -4.39 1.69
N LEU A 25 2.08 -3.39 0.90
CA LEU A 25 2.03 -3.47 -0.55
C LEU A 25 3.43 -3.69 -1.13
N GLN A 26 4.40 -2.85 -0.76
CA GLN A 26 5.78 -2.96 -1.25
C GLN A 26 6.39 -4.33 -0.95
N THR A 27 6.23 -4.80 0.29
CA THR A 27 6.75 -6.11 0.71
C THR A 27 6.13 -7.26 -0.10
N ALA A 28 4.82 -7.21 -0.34
CA ALA A 28 4.14 -8.23 -1.14
C ALA A 28 4.57 -8.20 -2.62
N MET A 29 4.81 -7.01 -3.17
CA MET A 29 5.29 -6.85 -4.54
C MET A 29 6.70 -7.42 -4.73
N GLN A 30 7.60 -7.05 -3.82
CA GLN A 30 8.97 -7.55 -3.80
C GLN A 30 8.98 -9.09 -3.77
N ALA A 31 8.16 -9.69 -2.90
CA ALA A 31 8.05 -11.14 -2.81
C ALA A 31 7.49 -11.80 -4.09
N CYS A 32 6.51 -11.16 -4.75
CA CYS A 32 6.01 -11.65 -6.04
C CYS A 32 7.10 -11.62 -7.10
N ILE A 33 7.80 -10.50 -7.25
CA ILE A 33 8.88 -10.31 -8.23
C ILE A 33 10.01 -11.33 -8.01
N GLU A 34 10.52 -11.44 -6.78
CA GLU A 34 11.68 -12.28 -6.47
C GLU A 34 11.41 -13.78 -6.67
N THR A 35 10.19 -14.21 -6.35
CA THR A 35 9.86 -15.65 -6.38
C THR A 35 9.17 -16.06 -7.67
N SER A 36 8.51 -15.13 -8.35
CA SER A 36 7.62 -15.39 -9.50
C SER A 36 6.57 -16.48 -9.21
N GLN A 37 6.24 -16.73 -7.94
CA GLN A 37 5.29 -17.75 -7.54
C GLN A 37 3.86 -17.19 -7.50
N ALA A 38 2.91 -17.99 -7.97
CA ALA A 38 1.50 -17.58 -8.03
C ALA A 38 0.91 -17.15 -6.66
N LYS A 39 1.37 -17.75 -5.55
CA LYS A 39 0.88 -17.40 -4.21
C LYS A 39 1.27 -15.97 -3.79
N PRO A 40 2.57 -15.59 -3.75
CA PRO A 40 2.96 -14.22 -3.41
C PRO A 40 2.43 -13.17 -4.41
N CYS A 41 2.28 -13.50 -5.70
CA CYS A 41 1.65 -12.57 -6.65
C CYS A 41 0.18 -12.31 -6.37
N ARG A 42 -0.61 -13.34 -6.03
CA ARG A 42 -1.98 -13.14 -5.53
C ARG A 42 -2.04 -12.34 -4.22
N GLN A 43 -1.03 -12.44 -3.37
CA GLN A 43 -0.95 -11.61 -2.16
C GLN A 43 -0.71 -10.14 -2.52
N ALA A 44 0.17 -9.85 -3.49
CA ALA A 44 0.39 -8.51 -4.00
C ALA A 44 -0.91 -7.91 -4.58
N GLU A 45 -1.62 -8.66 -5.43
CA GLU A 45 -2.94 -8.25 -5.96
C GLU A 45 -3.94 -7.93 -4.84
N ALA A 46 -4.03 -8.80 -3.83
CA ALA A 46 -4.91 -8.60 -2.70
C ALA A 46 -4.55 -7.35 -1.88
N ARG A 47 -3.27 -6.98 -1.80
CA ARG A 47 -2.82 -5.74 -1.15
C ARG A 47 -3.22 -4.51 -1.94
N VAL A 48 -3.09 -4.52 -3.27
CA VAL A 48 -3.60 -3.41 -4.10
C VAL A 48 -5.11 -3.23 -3.92
N GLN A 49 -5.88 -4.33 -3.94
CA GLN A 49 -7.33 -4.28 -3.68
C GLN A 49 -7.66 -3.82 -2.25
N ALA A 50 -6.79 -4.05 -1.28
CA ALA A 50 -7.01 -3.56 0.08
C ALA A 50 -6.89 -2.03 0.18
N LEU A 51 -6.08 -1.39 -0.68
CA LEU A 51 -5.96 0.07 -0.71
C LEU A 51 -7.28 0.75 -1.10
N THR A 52 -8.07 0.16 -2.00
CA THR A 52 -9.39 0.71 -2.37
C THR A 52 -10.42 0.61 -1.24
N ARG A 53 -10.18 -0.27 -0.26
CA ARG A 53 -10.99 -0.42 0.95
C ARG A 53 -10.45 0.38 2.15
N ASN A 54 -9.32 1.05 2.01
CA ASN A 54 -8.75 1.88 3.07
C ASN A 54 -9.69 3.08 3.35
N PRO A 55 -9.97 3.44 4.62
CA PRO A 55 -10.77 4.61 4.96
C PRO A 55 -10.25 5.94 4.39
N ALA A 56 -8.97 6.03 4.04
CA ALA A 56 -8.37 7.18 3.36
C ALA A 56 -8.78 7.29 1.87
N TYR A 57 -9.20 6.18 1.24
CA TYR A 57 -9.47 6.13 -0.20
C TYR A 57 -10.53 7.12 -0.68
N PRO A 58 -11.72 7.28 -0.04
CA PRO A 58 -12.73 8.22 -0.50
C PRO A 58 -12.22 9.67 -0.57
N ARG A 59 -11.38 10.08 0.39
CA ARG A 59 -10.82 11.44 0.52
C ARG A 59 -9.48 11.65 -0.20
N ALA A 60 -8.92 10.61 -0.81
CA ALA A 60 -7.67 10.67 -1.55
C ALA A 60 -7.79 11.53 -2.82
N SER A 61 -6.66 12.07 -3.31
CA SER A 61 -6.63 12.74 -4.61
C SER A 61 -7.03 11.80 -5.75
N HIS A 62 -7.44 12.41 -6.86
CA HIS A 62 -7.59 11.70 -8.13
C HIS A 62 -6.30 10.95 -8.50
N LEU A 63 -5.14 11.60 -8.37
CA LEU A 63 -3.84 10.99 -8.65
C LEU A 63 -3.64 9.69 -7.85
N CYS A 64 -3.77 9.70 -6.52
CA CYS A 64 -3.61 8.48 -5.71
C CYS A 64 -4.55 7.34 -6.15
N LYS A 65 -5.80 7.66 -6.50
CA LYS A 65 -6.77 6.66 -6.96
C LYS A 65 -6.38 6.06 -8.32
N GLU A 66 -5.87 6.89 -9.22
CA GLU A 66 -5.39 6.45 -10.53
C GLU A 66 -4.15 5.57 -10.39
N GLU A 67 -3.16 5.96 -9.57
CA GLU A 67 -1.97 5.14 -9.33
C GLU A 67 -2.34 3.75 -8.76
N ILE A 68 -3.28 3.70 -7.81
CA ILE A 68 -3.78 2.41 -7.26
C ILE A 68 -4.43 1.56 -8.36
N ARG A 69 -5.20 2.19 -9.26
CA ARG A 69 -5.89 1.51 -10.37
C ARG A 69 -4.88 0.97 -11.39
N GLU A 70 -3.89 1.78 -11.77
CA GLU A 70 -2.84 1.41 -12.72
C GLU A 70 -1.96 0.30 -12.17
N LEU A 71 -1.53 0.40 -10.90
CA LEU A 71 -0.82 -0.68 -10.23
C LEU A 71 -1.66 -1.97 -10.22
N GLY A 72 -2.97 -1.88 -10.02
CA GLY A 72 -3.86 -3.05 -10.10
C GLY A 72 -3.85 -3.74 -11.45
N GLN A 73 -3.72 -2.98 -12.54
CA GLN A 73 -3.60 -3.53 -13.90
C GLN A 73 -2.25 -4.19 -14.10
N VAL A 74 -1.16 -3.51 -13.73
CA VAL A 74 0.22 -4.04 -13.86
C VAL A 74 0.38 -5.35 -13.09
N VAL A 75 -0.13 -5.40 -11.85
CA VAL A 75 0.03 -6.57 -10.98
C VAL A 75 -0.75 -7.78 -11.49
N ALA A 76 -1.90 -7.56 -12.13
CA ALA A 76 -2.65 -8.64 -12.80
C ALA A 76 -1.87 -9.26 -13.97
N LEU A 77 -0.85 -8.57 -14.52
CA LEU A 77 0.02 -9.06 -15.58
C LEU A 77 1.26 -9.81 -15.04
N LEU A 78 1.63 -9.63 -13.78
CA LEU A 78 2.81 -10.27 -13.18
C LEU A 78 2.81 -11.82 -13.27
N PRO A 79 1.68 -12.52 -13.03
CA PRO A 79 1.66 -13.98 -13.19
C PRO A 79 1.95 -14.46 -14.62
N MET A 80 1.77 -13.59 -15.62
CA MET A 80 2.06 -13.87 -17.03
C MET A 80 3.51 -13.53 -17.40
N GLN A 81 4.31 -12.98 -16.47
CA GLN A 81 5.67 -12.47 -16.67
C GLN A 81 5.78 -11.34 -17.73
N ASP A 82 4.65 -10.70 -18.05
CA ASP A 82 4.58 -9.62 -19.04
C ASP A 82 4.88 -8.22 -18.45
N ALA A 83 5.22 -8.14 -17.16
CA ALA A 83 5.57 -6.89 -16.50
C ALA A 83 7.05 -6.85 -16.13
N VAL A 84 7.73 -5.75 -16.48
CA VAL A 84 9.14 -5.54 -16.13
C VAL A 84 9.25 -5.25 -14.62
N PRO A 85 10.02 -6.03 -13.84
CA PRO A 85 10.12 -5.85 -12.39
C PRO A 85 10.42 -4.42 -11.93
N THR A 86 11.28 -3.72 -12.65
CA THR A 86 11.65 -2.32 -12.37
C THR A 86 10.47 -1.37 -12.54
N GLU A 87 9.66 -1.55 -13.58
CA GLU A 87 8.47 -0.72 -13.84
C GLU A 87 7.40 -0.98 -12.79
N VAL A 88 7.23 -2.24 -12.38
CA VAL A 88 6.30 -2.61 -11.30
C VAL A 88 6.67 -1.92 -9.98
N MET A 89 7.96 -1.92 -9.62
CA MET A 89 8.42 -1.25 -8.40
C MET A 89 8.37 0.28 -8.51
N ALA A 90 8.53 0.85 -9.71
CA ALA A 90 8.28 2.27 -9.95
C ALA A 90 6.80 2.60 -9.70
N SER A 91 5.86 1.82 -10.24
CA SER A 91 4.42 2.02 -9.98
C SER A 91 4.05 1.87 -8.50
N VAL A 92 4.73 1.00 -7.75
CA VAL A 92 4.56 0.94 -6.28
C VAL A 92 5.01 2.25 -5.62
N ALA A 93 6.15 2.81 -6.04
CA ALA A 93 6.65 4.08 -5.52
C ALA A 93 5.71 5.25 -5.85
N ASP A 94 5.13 5.26 -7.05
CA ASP A 94 4.16 6.28 -7.48
C ASP A 94 2.89 6.23 -6.61
N VAL A 95 2.36 5.03 -6.32
CA VAL A 95 1.27 4.84 -5.34
C VAL A 95 1.67 5.36 -3.97
N GLN A 96 2.87 5.02 -3.48
CA GLN A 96 3.33 5.47 -2.17
C GLN A 96 3.40 7.00 -2.10
N GLN A 97 4.02 7.64 -3.07
CA GLN A 97 4.16 9.10 -3.11
C GLN A 97 2.80 9.81 -3.21
N ALA A 98 1.90 9.30 -4.07
CA ALA A 98 0.60 9.91 -4.27
C ALA A 98 -0.34 9.73 -3.06
N CYS A 99 -0.23 8.60 -2.35
CA CYS A 99 -1.19 8.21 -1.33
C CYS A 99 -0.75 8.51 0.12
N LEU A 100 0.55 8.61 0.41
CA LEU A 100 1.09 8.86 1.74
C LEU A 100 0.51 10.13 2.43
N PRO A 101 0.29 11.27 1.74
CA PRO A 101 -0.30 12.46 2.36
C PRO A 101 -1.72 12.26 2.91
N TYR A 102 -2.45 11.24 2.43
CA TYR A 102 -3.83 10.95 2.84
C TYR A 102 -3.92 9.99 4.02
N GLY A 103 -2.78 9.50 4.50
CA GLY A 103 -2.72 8.49 5.54
C GLY A 103 -3.21 7.13 5.04
N PHE A 104 -2.81 6.76 3.82
CA PHE A 104 -2.89 5.37 3.35
C PHE A 104 -1.87 4.53 4.04
#